data_AF-A0A0A2TKH7-F1
#
_entry.id   AF-A0A0A2TKH7-F1
#
_cell.length_a   1.000
_cell.length_b   1.000
_cell.length_c   1.000
_cell.angle_alpha   90.00
_cell.angle_beta   90.00
_cell.angle_gamma   90.00
#
_symmetry.space_group_name_H-M   'P 1'
#
loop_
_entity.id
_entity.type
_entity.pdbx_description
1 polymer ?
#
loop_
_entity_poly.entity_id
_entity_poly.type
_entity_poly.pdbx_seq_one_letter_code
_entity_poly.pdbx_strand_id
1 'polypeptide(L)'
;MTNQIENQQAYMEVTNITEVGEGMRVCLDFIDYLKSSEGVYVGNTGHGYMKVLSENRTSEGYPPRAFRINVGAFHQYLFQEEKTLYLDEVNPGENVWITYEEESRPLAVGRVKIEKRPFVRVECKTDKGSMISATLQHSPSVHLVEKTKGETSVLNLEVGDQVLCLEDKPGRHLGEQVDEEIIEK
;
A
#
# COMPACT_ATOMS: atom_id res chain seq x y z
N MET A 1 10.50 -4.71 21.88
CA MET A 1 10.39 -5.32 20.54
C MET A 1 10.51 -4.16 19.58
N THR A 2 11.62 -4.06 18.87
CA THR A 2 11.84 -2.96 17.94
C THR A 2 10.88 -3.14 16.77
N ASN A 3 10.03 -2.15 16.52
CA ASN A 3 9.00 -2.25 15.49
C ASN A 3 9.71 -2.41 14.13
N GLN A 4 9.46 -3.49 13.39
CA GLN A 4 10.16 -3.75 12.11
C GLN A 4 10.02 -2.57 11.12
N ILE A 5 8.93 -1.83 11.27
CA ILE A 5 8.56 -0.64 10.50
C ILE A 5 9.61 0.48 10.64
N GLU A 6 10.15 0.72 11.84
CA GLU A 6 10.97 1.89 12.15
C GLU A 6 12.31 1.91 11.37
N ASN A 7 12.92 0.74 11.15
CA ASN A 7 14.25 0.64 10.53
C ASN A 7 14.23 0.47 9.00
N GLN A 8 13.05 0.43 8.38
CA GLN A 8 12.89 0.10 6.96
C GLN A 8 12.07 1.14 6.18
N GLN A 9 11.48 2.12 6.86
CA GLN A 9 10.77 3.22 6.21
C GLN A 9 11.76 4.19 5.57
N ALA A 10 11.49 4.53 4.31
CA ALA A 10 12.26 5.54 3.58
C ALA A 10 11.38 6.24 2.54
N TYR A 11 11.70 7.50 2.28
CA TYR A 11 11.14 8.22 1.14
C TYR A 11 11.94 7.88 -0.12
N MET A 12 11.26 7.34 -1.14
CA MET A 12 11.89 6.90 -2.38
C MET A 12 11.36 7.66 -3.58
N GLU A 13 12.26 7.98 -4.50
CA GLU A 13 11.92 8.72 -5.72
C GLU A 13 11.05 7.86 -6.64
N VAL A 14 9.90 8.41 -7.04
CA VAL A 14 9.06 7.88 -8.10
C VAL A 14 9.79 8.05 -9.42
N THR A 15 10.13 6.94 -10.05
CA THR A 15 10.88 6.91 -11.31
C THR A 15 9.98 6.72 -12.52
N ASN A 16 8.80 6.12 -12.33
CA ASN A 16 7.86 5.88 -13.41
C ASN A 16 6.41 5.79 -12.87
N ILE A 17 5.48 6.29 -13.68
CA ILE A 17 4.03 6.16 -13.47
C ILE A 17 3.44 5.75 -14.81
N THR A 18 2.80 4.59 -14.87
CA THR A 18 2.26 4.03 -16.12
C THR A 18 0.81 3.62 -15.93
N GLU A 19 -0.09 4.07 -16.81
CA GLU A 19 -1.46 3.56 -16.85
C GLU A 19 -1.44 2.08 -17.28
N VAL A 20 -2.12 1.21 -16.51
CA VAL A 20 -2.15 -0.25 -16.77
C VAL A 20 -3.54 -0.77 -17.15
N GLY A 21 -4.52 0.14 -17.27
CA GLY A 21 -5.89 -0.21 -17.66
C GLY A 21 -6.77 -0.66 -16.50
N GLU A 22 -7.82 -1.42 -16.80
CA GLU A 22 -8.77 -1.89 -15.79
C GLU A 22 -8.36 -3.23 -15.17
N GLY A 23 -8.50 -3.34 -13.85
CA GLY A 23 -8.19 -4.56 -13.09
C GLY A 23 -9.10 -4.72 -11.88
N MET A 24 -8.98 -5.85 -11.19
CA MET A 24 -9.71 -6.10 -9.94
C MET A 24 -9.06 -5.32 -8.79
N ARG A 25 -9.80 -4.37 -8.20
CA ARG A 25 -9.38 -3.57 -7.07
C ARG A 25 -9.91 -4.13 -5.76
N VAL A 26 -9.02 -4.36 -4.82
CA VAL A 26 -9.33 -4.68 -3.43
C VAL A 26 -9.43 -3.39 -2.62
N CYS A 27 -10.55 -3.25 -1.91
CA CYS A 27 -10.79 -2.20 -0.93
C CYS A 27 -11.17 -2.87 0.39
N LEU A 28 -10.55 -2.44 1.48
CA LEU A 28 -10.81 -2.94 2.82
C LEU A 28 -11.64 -1.92 3.58
N ASP A 29 -12.79 -2.36 4.09
CA ASP A 29 -13.61 -1.63 5.04
C ASP A 29 -13.42 -2.25 6.42
N PHE A 30 -13.05 -1.43 7.39
CA PHE A 30 -12.77 -1.81 8.77
C PHE A 30 -13.98 -1.60 9.67
N ILE A 31 -13.98 -2.26 10.83
CA ILE A 31 -15.07 -2.13 11.81
C ILE A 31 -14.94 -0.90 12.73
N ASP A 32 -13.87 -0.12 12.59
CA ASP A 32 -13.59 1.05 13.43
C ASP A 32 -13.03 2.21 12.58
N TYR A 33 -12.87 3.35 13.24
CA TYR A 33 -12.33 4.58 12.70
C TYR A 33 -10.83 4.48 12.37
N LEU A 34 -10.48 5.08 11.24
CA LEU A 34 -9.13 5.34 10.73
C LEU A 34 -8.93 6.85 10.63
N LYS A 35 -7.85 7.39 11.20
CA LYS A 35 -7.35 8.74 10.92
C LYS A 35 -6.91 8.85 9.46
N SER A 36 -6.85 10.07 8.92
CA SER A 36 -6.38 10.29 7.54
C SER A 36 -4.96 9.73 7.31
N SER A 37 -4.10 9.89 8.30
CA SER A 37 -2.71 9.47 8.27
C SER A 37 -2.51 7.96 8.51
N GLU A 38 -3.56 7.24 8.93
CA GLU A 38 -3.53 5.79 9.06
C GLU A 38 -3.65 5.11 7.70
N GLY A 39 -3.01 3.97 7.54
CA GLY A 39 -3.01 3.27 6.25
C GLY A 39 -2.31 1.92 6.30
N VAL A 40 -2.05 1.33 5.14
CA VAL A 40 -1.37 0.04 4.97
C VAL A 40 -0.22 0.14 3.98
N TYR A 41 0.67 -0.84 3.99
CA TYR A 41 1.78 -0.96 3.06
C TYR A 41 1.46 -2.04 2.02
N VAL A 42 1.49 -1.68 0.73
CA VAL A 42 1.28 -2.63 -0.38
C VAL A 42 2.31 -2.52 -1.49
N GLY A 43 2.56 -3.63 -2.16
CA GLY A 43 3.53 -3.71 -3.25
C GLY A 43 3.26 -4.88 -4.18
N ASN A 44 3.78 -4.80 -5.40
CA ASN A 44 3.62 -5.85 -6.40
C ASN A 44 4.52 -7.07 -6.13
N THR A 45 5.62 -6.89 -5.37
CA THR A 45 6.67 -7.89 -5.13
C THR A 45 7.18 -7.81 -3.69
N GLY A 46 7.96 -8.80 -3.26
CA GLY A 46 8.60 -8.81 -1.93
C GLY A 46 9.78 -7.85 -1.79
N HIS A 47 10.07 -7.02 -2.79
CA HIS A 47 11.12 -6.01 -2.72
C HIS A 47 10.75 -4.81 -1.85
N GLY A 48 9.46 -4.65 -1.55
CA GLY A 48 8.97 -3.63 -0.64
C GLY A 48 7.61 -3.08 -1.06
N TYR A 49 7.17 -2.07 -0.32
CA TYR A 49 5.78 -1.62 -0.32
C TYR A 49 5.67 -0.10 -0.29
N MET A 50 4.55 0.44 -0.76
CA MET A 50 4.18 1.86 -0.67
C MET A 50 3.08 2.06 0.36
N LYS A 51 3.14 3.17 1.09
CA LYS A 51 2.14 3.54 2.09
C LYS A 51 0.86 4.08 1.43
N VAL A 52 -0.23 3.33 1.50
CA VAL A 52 -1.57 3.76 1.05
C VAL A 52 -2.43 4.15 2.24
N LEU A 53 -2.98 5.36 2.20
CA LEU A 53 -3.70 5.98 3.31
C LEU A 53 -5.22 5.72 3.29
N SER A 54 -5.86 5.94 4.44
CA SER A 54 -7.31 5.89 4.57
C SER A 54 -8.01 6.94 3.73
N GLU A 55 -9.22 6.60 3.30
CA GLU A 55 -10.14 7.50 2.60
C GLU A 55 -10.80 8.49 3.59
N ASN A 56 -10.22 8.71 4.77
CA ASN A 56 -10.75 9.64 5.77
C ASN A 56 -10.39 11.10 5.45
N ARG A 57 -10.82 11.57 4.29
CA ARG A 57 -10.63 12.95 3.83
C ARG A 57 -11.66 13.27 2.74
N THR A 58 -11.89 14.56 2.52
CA THR A 58 -12.71 14.98 1.39
C THR A 58 -11.87 14.88 0.12
N SER A 59 -12.39 14.16 -0.87
CA SER A 59 -11.80 14.09 -2.21
C SER A 59 -12.81 14.62 -3.22
N GLU A 60 -12.35 15.01 -4.40
CA GLU A 60 -13.25 15.53 -5.44
C GLU A 60 -14.36 14.51 -5.76
N GLY A 61 -15.61 14.88 -5.47
CA GLY A 61 -16.77 14.02 -5.68
C GLY A 61 -17.03 12.95 -4.61
N TYR A 62 -16.25 12.88 -3.52
CA TYR A 62 -16.41 11.86 -2.48
C TYR A 62 -16.35 12.43 -1.04
N PRO A 63 -17.37 12.13 -0.20
CA PRO A 63 -17.27 12.42 1.23
C PRO A 63 -16.25 11.47 1.89
N PRO A 64 -15.65 11.87 3.05
CA PRO A 64 -14.76 11.02 3.81
C PRO A 64 -15.39 9.66 4.15
N ARG A 65 -14.60 8.60 4.04
CA ARG A 65 -14.96 7.26 4.51
C ARG A 65 -13.91 6.80 5.51
N ALA A 66 -14.10 7.21 6.76
CA ALA A 66 -13.15 6.99 7.85
C ALA A 66 -12.96 5.52 8.28
N PHE A 67 -13.50 4.57 7.54
CA PHE A 67 -13.36 3.13 7.79
C PHE A 67 -12.75 2.41 6.59
N ARG A 68 -12.32 3.14 5.55
CA ARG A 68 -11.99 2.56 4.23
C ARG A 68 -10.56 2.85 3.82
N ILE A 69 -9.92 1.85 3.21
CA ILE A 69 -8.70 2.02 2.42
C ILE A 69 -8.91 1.39 1.02
N ASN A 70 -8.63 2.14 -0.05
CA ASN A 70 -8.58 1.63 -1.42
C ASN A 70 -7.19 1.04 -1.67
N VAL A 71 -6.99 -0.20 -1.21
CA VAL A 71 -5.67 -0.78 -0.98
C VAL A 71 -4.88 -1.01 -2.28
N GLY A 72 -5.49 -1.52 -3.35
CA GLY A 72 -4.86 -1.59 -4.67
C GLY A 72 -5.31 -2.79 -5.51
N ALA A 73 -4.47 -3.25 -6.44
CA ALA A 73 -4.78 -4.36 -7.35
C ALA A 73 -4.72 -5.73 -6.65
N PHE A 74 -5.62 -6.63 -7.05
CA PHE A 74 -5.85 -7.95 -6.48
C PHE A 74 -4.61 -8.81 -6.23
N HIS A 75 -3.60 -8.75 -7.11
CA HIS A 75 -2.38 -9.57 -7.03
C HIS A 75 -1.33 -9.06 -6.03
N GLN A 76 -1.51 -7.85 -5.50
CA GLN A 76 -0.46 -7.23 -4.69
C GLN A 76 -0.34 -7.89 -3.33
N TYR A 77 0.85 -7.77 -2.78
CA TYR A 77 1.14 -8.07 -1.41
C TYR A 77 0.69 -6.96 -0.46
N LEU A 78 0.25 -7.37 0.73
CA LEU A 78 -0.05 -6.56 1.89
C LEU A 78 0.92 -6.94 3.01
N PHE A 79 1.71 -5.97 3.47
CA PHE A 79 2.61 -6.16 4.60
C PHE A 79 1.81 -6.29 5.90
N GLN A 80 2.13 -7.30 6.73
CA GLN A 80 1.45 -7.64 7.98
C GLN A 80 2.45 -8.00 9.09
N GLU A 81 3.39 -7.09 9.36
CA GLU A 81 4.48 -7.23 10.33
C GLU A 81 5.34 -8.48 10.09
N GLU A 82 5.02 -9.60 10.72
CA GLU A 82 5.81 -10.84 10.63
C GLU A 82 5.57 -11.62 9.33
N LYS A 83 4.58 -11.22 8.53
CA LYS A 83 4.23 -11.91 7.28
C LYS A 83 3.74 -10.97 6.20
N THR A 84 3.64 -11.51 5.00
CA THR A 84 3.00 -10.86 3.85
C THR A 84 1.78 -11.67 3.43
N LEU A 85 0.69 -11.00 3.09
CA LEU A 85 -0.52 -11.63 2.52
C LEU A 85 -0.71 -11.18 1.08
N TYR A 86 -1.28 -12.01 0.21
CA TYR A 86 -1.88 -11.47 -1.00
C TYR A 86 -3.18 -10.72 -0.65
N LEU A 87 -3.49 -9.65 -1.38
CA LEU A 87 -4.70 -8.87 -1.13
C LEU A 87 -5.99 -9.66 -1.35
N ASP A 88 -5.97 -10.70 -2.19
CA ASP A 88 -7.13 -11.55 -2.41
C ASP A 88 -7.39 -12.57 -1.31
N GLU A 89 -6.39 -12.84 -0.47
CA GLU A 89 -6.50 -13.78 0.66
C GLU A 89 -7.19 -13.16 1.87
N VAL A 90 -7.31 -11.83 1.92
CA VAL A 90 -7.89 -11.10 3.06
C VAL A 90 -9.40 -11.35 3.14
N ASN A 91 -9.89 -11.76 4.31
CA ASN A 91 -11.30 -12.02 4.57
C ASN A 91 -11.90 -11.09 5.64
N PRO A 92 -13.22 -10.81 5.58
CA PRO A 92 -13.92 -10.20 6.70
C PRO A 92 -13.76 -11.00 7.99
N GLY A 93 -13.56 -10.31 9.10
CA GLY A 93 -13.29 -10.88 10.42
C GLY A 93 -11.81 -11.04 10.75
N GLU A 94 -10.91 -10.94 9.76
CA GLU A 94 -9.47 -10.97 9.98
C GLU A 94 -8.95 -9.61 10.46
N ASN A 95 -7.89 -9.62 11.26
CA ASN A 95 -7.16 -8.41 11.64
C ASN A 95 -6.11 -8.08 10.58
N VAL A 96 -6.07 -6.81 10.19
CA VAL A 96 -5.02 -6.23 9.36
C VAL A 96 -4.27 -5.18 10.18
N TRP A 97 -2.94 -5.21 10.09
CA TRP A 97 -2.09 -4.19 10.70
C TRP A 97 -2.24 -2.85 9.99
N ILE A 98 -2.75 -1.86 10.72
CA ILE A 98 -2.84 -0.47 10.31
C ILE A 98 -1.62 0.25 10.86
N THR A 99 -0.89 0.94 10.01
CA THR A 99 0.31 1.67 10.43
C THR A 99 0.05 3.18 10.44
N TYR A 100 0.74 3.92 11.30
CA TYR A 100 0.74 5.38 11.39
C TYR A 100 2.08 5.81 11.97
N GLU A 101 2.81 6.66 11.25
CA GLU A 101 4.21 6.99 11.59
C GLU A 101 5.02 5.70 11.76
N GLU A 102 5.62 5.48 12.94
CA GLU A 102 6.40 4.30 13.31
C GLU A 102 5.60 3.30 14.16
N GLU A 103 4.30 3.56 14.35
CA GLU A 103 3.39 2.73 15.12
C GLU A 103 2.49 1.86 14.22
N SER A 104 1.99 0.78 14.80
CA SER A 104 1.07 -0.14 14.18
C SER A 104 0.05 -0.66 15.20
N ARG A 105 -1.16 -0.95 14.73
CA ARG A 105 -2.21 -1.62 15.52
C ARG A 105 -3.01 -2.58 14.65
N PRO A 106 -3.49 -3.70 15.21
CA PRO A 106 -4.40 -4.57 14.48
C PRO A 106 -5.80 -3.94 14.42
N LEU A 107 -6.46 -4.03 13.27
CA LEU A 107 -7.87 -3.64 13.13
C LEU A 107 -8.62 -4.65 12.27
N ALA A 108 -9.79 -5.08 12.74
CA ALA A 108 -10.58 -6.08 12.04
C ALA A 108 -11.26 -5.52 10.79
N VAL A 109 -11.20 -6.31 9.71
CA VAL A 109 -11.86 -6.03 8.45
C VAL A 109 -13.34 -6.40 8.56
N GLY A 110 -14.24 -5.45 8.33
CA GLY A 110 -15.68 -5.69 8.28
C GLY A 110 -16.17 -6.12 6.90
N ARG A 111 -15.55 -5.64 5.82
CA ARG A 111 -15.90 -6.01 4.44
C ARG A 111 -14.70 -5.87 3.51
N VAL A 112 -14.55 -6.84 2.61
CA VAL A 112 -13.62 -6.76 1.47
C VAL A 112 -14.44 -6.53 0.20
N LYS A 113 -14.18 -5.41 -0.50
CA LYS A 113 -14.87 -5.07 -1.74
C LYS A 113 -13.93 -5.22 -2.93
N ILE A 114 -14.21 -6.18 -3.79
CA ILE A 114 -13.44 -6.45 -5.01
C ILE A 114 -14.27 -6.07 -6.24
N GLU A 115 -13.78 -5.13 -7.05
CA GLU A 115 -14.49 -4.66 -8.25
C GLU A 115 -13.52 -4.14 -9.33
N LYS A 116 -13.95 -4.09 -10.59
CA LYS A 116 -13.12 -3.54 -11.67
C LYS A 116 -12.96 -2.02 -11.57
N ARG A 117 -11.72 -1.53 -11.68
CA ARG A 117 -11.38 -0.09 -11.70
C ARG A 117 -10.14 0.16 -12.58
N PRO A 118 -9.96 1.39 -13.11
CA PRO A 118 -8.73 1.79 -13.77
C PRO A 118 -7.57 1.90 -12.77
N PHE A 119 -6.35 1.61 -13.23
CA PHE A 119 -5.14 1.55 -12.44
C PHE A 119 -3.97 2.29 -13.07
N VAL A 120 -3.09 2.79 -12.20
CA VAL A 120 -1.72 3.20 -12.52
C VAL A 120 -0.74 2.31 -11.77
N ARG A 121 0.38 1.98 -12.40
CA ARG A 121 1.55 1.39 -11.74
C ARG A 121 2.52 2.50 -11.41
N VAL A 122 2.91 2.60 -10.15
CA VAL A 122 3.92 3.52 -9.64
C VAL A 122 5.17 2.71 -9.31
N GLU A 123 6.33 3.19 -9.74
CA GLU A 123 7.62 2.53 -9.53
C GLU A 123 8.60 3.49 -8.85
N CYS A 124 9.24 3.02 -7.78
CA CYS A 124 10.17 3.80 -6.96
C CYS A 124 11.50 3.07 -6.82
N LYS A 125 12.60 3.82 -6.95
CA LYS A 125 13.94 3.27 -6.83
C LYS A 125 14.44 3.37 -5.39
N THR A 126 14.96 2.28 -4.86
CA THR A 126 15.65 2.29 -3.57
C THR A 126 17.07 2.83 -3.73
N ASP A 127 17.66 3.35 -2.64
CA ASP A 127 19.06 3.79 -2.62
C ASP A 127 20.04 2.66 -2.98
N LYS A 128 19.62 1.40 -2.77
CA LYS A 128 20.38 0.18 -3.07
C LYS A 128 20.19 -0.30 -4.52
N GLY A 129 19.38 0.38 -5.33
CA GLY A 129 19.14 0.07 -6.74
C GLY A 129 18.03 -0.95 -7.00
N SER A 130 17.36 -1.46 -5.96
CA SER A 130 16.15 -2.28 -6.12
C SER A 130 14.96 -1.41 -6.55
N MET A 131 13.93 -2.04 -7.10
CA MET A 131 12.68 -1.38 -7.50
C MET A 131 11.54 -1.82 -6.59
N ILE A 132 10.83 -0.86 -6.01
CA ILE A 132 9.54 -1.07 -5.37
C ILE A 132 8.47 -0.61 -6.35
N SER A 133 7.38 -1.35 -6.47
CA SER A 133 6.26 -0.91 -7.29
C SER A 133 4.93 -1.26 -6.64
N ALA A 134 3.92 -0.44 -6.91
CA ALA A 134 2.54 -0.71 -6.51
C ALA A 134 1.59 -0.36 -7.67
N THR A 135 0.56 -1.17 -7.85
CA THR A 135 -0.53 -0.94 -8.80
C THR A 135 -1.75 -0.41 -8.06
N LEU A 136 -1.96 0.91 -8.18
CA LEU A 136 -2.90 1.70 -7.39
C LEU A 136 -4.06 2.17 -8.26
N GLN A 137 -5.27 2.19 -7.68
CA GLN A 137 -6.45 2.63 -8.43
C GLN A 137 -6.25 4.08 -8.88
N HIS A 138 -6.50 4.36 -10.16
CA HIS A 138 -6.47 5.72 -10.71
C HIS A 138 -7.73 6.49 -10.25
N SER A 139 -7.67 7.08 -9.06
CA SER A 139 -8.83 7.70 -8.39
C SER A 139 -8.40 8.81 -7.42
N PRO A 140 -9.18 9.89 -7.27
CA PRO A 140 -8.90 10.93 -6.27
C PRO A 140 -8.99 10.39 -4.83
N SER A 141 -9.61 9.22 -4.61
CA SER A 141 -9.75 8.59 -3.28
C SER A 141 -8.52 7.80 -2.81
N VAL A 142 -7.48 7.66 -3.63
CA VAL A 142 -6.24 6.96 -3.27
C VAL A 142 -5.17 8.00 -2.95
N HIS A 143 -4.59 7.90 -1.75
CA HIS A 143 -3.55 8.81 -1.29
C HIS A 143 -2.33 8.04 -0.77
N LEU A 144 -1.17 8.63 -0.98
CA LEU A 144 0.13 8.22 -0.48
C LEU A 144 0.67 9.29 0.48
N VAL A 145 1.77 8.98 1.16
CA VAL A 145 2.56 9.99 1.88
C VAL A 145 3.71 10.42 0.99
N GLU A 146 3.72 11.67 0.56
CA GLU A 146 4.83 12.28 -0.18
C GLU A 146 5.59 13.22 0.76
N LYS A 147 6.91 13.27 0.62
CA LYS A 147 7.83 13.92 1.56
C LYS A 147 7.59 15.42 1.74
N THR A 148 7.25 16.13 0.67
CA THR A 148 7.16 17.58 0.63
C THR A 148 5.72 18.09 0.56
N LYS A 149 4.86 17.35 -0.16
CA LYS A 149 3.44 17.61 -0.38
C LYS A 149 2.57 17.03 0.75
N GLY A 150 3.13 16.10 1.54
CA GLY A 150 2.40 15.38 2.59
C GLY A 150 1.45 14.35 2.01
N GLU A 151 0.25 14.23 2.57
CA GLU A 151 -0.77 13.32 2.08
C GLU A 151 -1.22 13.69 0.65
N THR A 152 -0.82 12.91 -0.35
CA THR A 152 -0.92 13.27 -1.77
C THR A 152 -1.77 12.26 -2.53
N SER A 153 -2.76 12.75 -3.30
CA SER A 153 -3.56 11.88 -4.17
C SER A 153 -2.68 11.28 -5.26
N VAL A 154 -2.93 10.02 -5.63
CA VAL A 154 -2.23 9.36 -6.75
C VAL A 154 -2.39 10.12 -8.08
N LEU A 155 -3.45 10.93 -8.23
CA LEU A 155 -3.66 11.77 -9.42
C LEU A 155 -2.68 12.94 -9.53
N ASN A 156 -2.11 13.36 -8.39
CA ASN A 156 -1.20 14.51 -8.29
C ASN A 156 0.25 14.06 -8.10
N LEU A 157 0.51 12.76 -8.23
CA LEU A 157 1.83 12.18 -8.12
C LEU A 157 2.57 12.35 -9.44
N GLU A 158 3.83 12.77 -9.38
CA GLU A 158 4.68 13.00 -10.54
C GLU A 158 6.00 12.22 -10.41
N VAL A 159 6.64 11.94 -11.55
CA VAL A 159 8.01 11.42 -11.55
C VAL A 159 8.93 12.45 -10.88
N GLY A 160 9.77 11.99 -9.96
CA GLY A 160 10.63 12.83 -9.10
C GLY A 160 10.07 13.08 -7.70
N ASP A 161 8.77 12.84 -7.47
CA ASP A 161 8.20 12.90 -6.11
C ASP A 161 8.82 11.82 -5.22
N GLN A 162 8.93 12.08 -3.91
CA GLN A 162 9.46 11.10 -2.96
C GLN A 162 8.33 10.55 -2.08
N VAL A 163 7.96 9.29 -2.27
CA VAL A 163 6.86 8.65 -1.52
C VAL A 163 7.37 7.75 -0.41
N LEU A 164 6.61 7.65 0.68
CA LEU A 164 6.93 6.80 1.82
C LEU A 164 6.76 5.32 1.45
N CYS A 165 7.86 4.60 1.51
CA CYS A 165 7.97 3.19 1.23
C CYS A 165 8.49 2.43 2.44
N LEU A 166 8.26 1.12 2.44
CA LEU A 166 8.86 0.15 3.35
C LEU A 166 9.73 -0.79 2.52
N GLU A 167 11.06 -0.75 2.70
CA GLU A 167 11.96 -1.71 2.06
C GLU A 167 11.78 -3.10 2.67
N ASP A 168 11.77 -4.12 1.82
CA ASP A 168 11.73 -5.50 2.29
C ASP A 168 12.74 -6.37 1.51
N LYS A 169 13.10 -7.51 2.08
CA LYS A 169 13.95 -8.50 1.43
C LYS A 169 13.08 -9.39 0.52
N PRO A 170 13.43 -9.55 -0.77
CA PRO A 170 12.71 -10.45 -1.67
C PRO A 170 12.84 -11.91 -1.24
N GLY A 171 12.05 -12.79 -1.86
CA GLY A 171 12.00 -14.20 -1.53
C GLY A 171 10.87 -14.51 -0.56
N ARG A 172 9.63 -14.49 -1.05
CA ARG A 172 8.45 -14.90 -0.27
C ARG A 172 7.89 -16.20 -0.83
N HIS A 173 7.67 -17.20 0.02
CA HIS A 173 6.90 -18.39 -0.31
C HIS A 173 5.76 -18.52 0.71
N LEU A 174 4.51 -18.48 0.24
CA LEU A 174 3.32 -18.51 1.11
C LEU A 174 3.31 -17.42 2.20
N GLY A 175 3.83 -16.23 1.88
CA GLY A 175 3.87 -15.09 2.81
C GLY A 175 5.03 -15.10 3.80
N GLU A 176 5.83 -16.17 3.86
CA GLU A 176 7.02 -16.27 4.71
C GLU A 176 8.30 -15.93 3.92
N GLN A 177 9.26 -15.30 4.59
CA GLN A 177 10.58 -15.04 4.01
C GLN A 177 11.36 -16.35 3.88
N VAL A 178 11.86 -16.63 2.67
CA VAL A 178 12.69 -17.80 2.37
C VAL A 178 14.03 -17.39 1.77
N ASP A 179 15.09 -18.14 2.07
CA ASP A 179 16.44 -17.93 1.53
C ASP A 179 16.62 -18.62 0.15
N GLU A 180 15.56 -18.65 -0.68
CA GLU A 180 15.59 -19.23 -2.04
C GLU A 180 15.63 -18.14 -3.12
N GLU A 181 16.19 -18.47 -4.29
CA GLU A 181 16.22 -17.56 -5.44
C GLU A 181 14.83 -17.48 -6.10
N ILE A 182 14.10 -16.40 -5.83
CA ILE A 182 12.79 -16.10 -6.40
C ILE A 182 12.91 -14.86 -7.31
N ILE A 183 12.41 -14.95 -8.53
CA ILE A 183 12.40 -13.84 -9.51
C ILE A 183 10.96 -13.37 -9.72
N GLU A 184 10.66 -12.15 -9.27
CA GLU A 184 9.39 -11.44 -9.49
C GLU A 184 9.62 -10.28 -10.48
N LYS A 185 8.72 -10.03 -11.44
CA LYS A 185 8.87 -9.02 -12.50
C LYS A 185 7.62 -8.14 -12.65
#